data_AF-A0AA96L8I6-F1
#
_entry.id   AF-A0AA96L8I6-F1
#
_cell.length_a   1.000
_cell.length_b   1.000
_cell.length_c   1.000
_cell.angle_alpha   90.00
_cell.angle_beta   90.00
_cell.angle_gamma   90.00
#
_symmetry.space_group_name_H-M   'P 1'
#
loop_
_entity.id
_entity.type
_entity.pdbx_description
1 polymer ?
#
loop_
_entity_poly.entity_id
_entity_poly.type
_entity_poly.pdbx_seq_one_letter_code
_entity_poly.pdbx_strand_id
1 'polypeptide(L)'
;MKPVPVVEHQVKVPFTDPTACVQLVRGISGFLSELPPGRRIVLVCVGTDRCTGDSLGPLVGTTLLKYRSPHFDLFGTLERPVHAINLYETLSVIQETVRNPYVIGIDACLGLASSVGSIEVGEGPVRPGAGVNKELPPVGDMHVTGVVNVGGFLQHAVLQNTRLHLVMGMADLIARSLYRSVTMWQRSQAAEGPAIGGPGGAPRVVALPAARRKSLEAGRIQSQPI
;
A
#
# COMPACT_ATOMS: atom_id res chain seq x y z
N MET A 1 -11.54 -14.77 34.36
CA MET A 1 -11.48 -13.57 33.49
C MET A 1 -11.85 -14.00 32.09
N LYS A 2 -12.94 -13.47 31.52
CA LYS A 2 -13.21 -13.62 30.09
C LYS A 2 -12.28 -12.65 29.35
N PRO A 3 -11.63 -13.07 28.25
CA PRO A 3 -10.86 -12.14 27.43
C PRO A 3 -11.77 -10.99 26.99
N VAL A 4 -11.27 -9.76 27.13
CA VAL A 4 -11.88 -8.56 26.54
C VAL A 4 -11.98 -8.81 25.02
N PRO A 5 -13.12 -8.60 24.37
CA PRO A 5 -13.21 -8.74 22.92
C PRO A 5 -12.25 -7.75 22.28
N VAL A 6 -11.27 -8.27 21.56
CA VAL A 6 -10.43 -7.47 20.66
C VAL A 6 -11.40 -6.86 19.64
N VAL A 7 -11.48 -5.54 19.60
CA VAL A 7 -12.32 -4.86 18.60
C VAL A 7 -11.67 -5.15 17.25
N GLU A 8 -12.27 -6.03 16.44
CA GLU A 8 -11.81 -6.28 15.08
C GLU A 8 -12.04 -5.01 14.26
N HIS A 9 -10.99 -4.20 14.10
CA HIS A 9 -10.97 -3.04 13.21
C HIS A 9 -10.95 -3.43 11.71
N GLN A 10 -11.07 -4.72 11.42
CA GLN A 10 -11.11 -5.23 10.06
C GLN A 10 -12.41 -4.79 9.36
N VAL A 11 -12.27 -4.32 8.13
CA VAL A 11 -13.39 -3.87 7.31
C VAL A 11 -13.27 -4.53 5.95
N LYS A 12 -14.37 -5.10 5.47
CA LYS A 12 -14.50 -5.57 4.09
C LYS A 12 -15.77 -5.02 3.48
N VAL A 13 -15.64 -4.17 2.47
CA VAL A 13 -16.78 -3.45 1.89
C VAL A 13 -16.68 -3.39 0.36
N PRO A 14 -17.79 -3.63 -0.39
CA PRO A 14 -17.82 -3.41 -1.83
C PRO A 14 -17.54 -1.94 -2.17
N PHE A 15 -16.74 -1.68 -3.20
CA PHE A 15 -16.41 -0.31 -3.62
C PHE A 15 -17.62 0.50 -4.14
N THR A 16 -18.71 -0.20 -4.47
CA THR A 16 -19.99 0.37 -4.90
C THR A 16 -20.93 0.70 -3.74
N ASP A 17 -20.62 0.28 -2.51
CA ASP A 17 -21.44 0.60 -1.35
C ASP A 17 -21.38 2.12 -1.08
N PRO A 18 -22.53 2.82 -1.00
CA PRO A 18 -22.58 4.27 -0.76
C PRO A 18 -21.89 4.72 0.53
N THR A 19 -21.76 3.82 1.50
CA THR A 19 -21.13 4.05 2.80
C THR A 19 -19.68 3.56 2.87
N ALA A 20 -19.14 2.99 1.78
CA ALA A 20 -17.81 2.38 1.77
C ALA A 20 -16.72 3.33 2.26
N CYS A 21 -16.74 4.60 1.84
CA CYS A 21 -15.75 5.58 2.30
C CYS A 21 -15.80 5.77 3.83
N VAL A 22 -17.00 5.82 4.42
CA VAL A 22 -17.17 5.98 5.87
C VAL A 22 -16.67 4.74 6.60
N GLN A 23 -17.01 3.54 6.10
CA GLN A 23 -16.58 2.28 6.70
C GLN A 23 -15.05 2.13 6.65
N LEU A 24 -14.44 2.40 5.50
CA LEU A 24 -12.98 2.36 5.34
C LEU A 24 -12.29 3.40 6.23
N VAL A 25 -12.80 4.64 6.27
CA VAL A 25 -12.24 5.68 7.14
C VAL A 25 -12.29 5.25 8.61
N ARG A 26 -13.40 4.65 9.07
CA ARG A 26 -13.53 4.12 10.43
C ARG A 26 -12.55 3.00 10.71
N GLY A 27 -12.43 2.02 9.81
CA GLY A 27 -11.48 0.91 9.96
C GLY A 27 -10.03 1.41 10.06
N ILE A 28 -9.62 2.26 9.11
CA ILE A 28 -8.27 2.85 9.11
C ILE A 28 -8.03 3.70 10.35
N SER A 29 -8.99 4.55 10.75
CA SER A 29 -8.85 5.39 11.94
C SER A 29 -8.78 4.59 13.24
N GLY A 30 -9.44 3.42 13.31
CA GLY A 30 -9.30 2.49 14.44
C GLY A 30 -7.84 2.10 14.66
N PHE A 31 -7.19 1.57 13.62
CA PHE A 31 -5.76 1.23 13.67
C PHE A 31 -4.87 2.43 13.99
N LEU A 32 -5.14 3.60 13.39
CA LEU A 32 -4.33 4.80 13.63
C LEU A 32 -4.48 5.32 15.06
N SER A 33 -5.66 5.19 15.67
CA SER A 33 -5.92 5.70 17.02
C SER A 33 -5.15 4.99 18.13
N GLU A 34 -4.71 3.75 17.88
CA GLU A 34 -3.90 2.96 18.82
C GLU A 34 -2.40 3.28 18.74
N LEU A 35 -1.98 4.13 17.79
CA LEU A 35 -0.58 4.42 17.57
C LEU A 35 0.00 5.37 18.61
N PRO A 36 1.23 5.11 19.10
CA PRO A 36 1.92 6.05 19.95
C PRO A 36 2.21 7.36 19.20
N PRO A 37 2.31 8.50 19.90
CA PRO A 37 2.67 9.78 19.30
C PRO A 37 4.01 9.74 18.56
N GLY A 38 4.13 10.57 17.52
CA GLY A 38 5.39 10.74 16.78
C GLY A 38 5.69 9.66 15.73
N ARG A 39 4.77 8.72 15.47
CA ARG A 39 4.87 7.79 14.33
C ARG A 39 4.69 8.56 13.01
N ARG A 40 5.55 8.31 12.02
CA ARG A 40 5.41 8.88 10.66
C ARG A 40 4.66 7.89 9.78
N ILE A 41 3.55 8.32 9.17
CA ILE A 41 2.79 7.46 8.26
C ILE A 41 3.52 7.32 6.93
N VAL A 42 3.72 6.07 6.49
CA VAL A 42 4.31 5.73 5.20
C VAL A 42 3.31 4.88 4.43
N LEU A 43 2.94 5.32 3.22
CA LEU A 43 2.05 4.59 2.33
C LEU A 43 2.88 3.89 1.25
N VAL A 44 2.78 2.57 1.17
CA VAL A 44 3.50 1.76 0.17
C VAL A 44 2.49 1.10 -0.75
N CYS A 45 2.36 1.66 -1.95
CA CYS A 45 1.43 1.19 -2.97
C CYS A 45 2.12 0.19 -3.91
N VAL A 46 1.85 -1.09 -3.72
CA VAL A 46 2.46 -2.19 -4.45
C VAL A 46 1.67 -2.52 -5.71
N GLY A 47 2.39 -2.77 -6.80
CA GLY A 47 1.86 -3.17 -8.09
C GLY A 47 2.63 -2.59 -9.28
N THR A 48 2.23 -2.93 -10.49
CA THR A 48 2.74 -2.35 -11.74
C THR A 48 1.63 -1.83 -12.64
N ASP A 49 1.94 -0.77 -13.37
CA ASP A 49 1.18 -0.20 -14.48
C ASP A 49 1.11 -1.11 -15.72
N ARG A 50 1.93 -2.18 -15.79
CA ARG A 50 1.99 -3.10 -16.94
C ARG A 50 0.83 -4.10 -17.01
N CYS A 51 0.01 -4.19 -15.97
CA CYS A 51 -1.10 -5.15 -15.88
C CYS A 51 -2.29 -4.50 -15.18
N THR A 52 -3.48 -4.56 -15.77
CA THR A 52 -4.64 -3.81 -15.25
C THR A 52 -5.02 -4.20 -13.83
N GLY A 53 -5.08 -5.50 -13.52
CA GLY A 53 -5.39 -5.97 -12.17
C GLY A 53 -4.31 -5.61 -11.13
N ASP A 54 -3.05 -5.54 -11.53
CA ASP A 54 -1.93 -5.20 -10.63
C ASP A 54 -1.69 -3.68 -10.52
N SER A 55 -2.40 -2.88 -11.32
CA SER A 55 -2.22 -1.42 -11.34
C SER A 55 -2.88 -0.69 -10.17
N LEU A 56 -3.62 -1.39 -9.30
CA LEU A 56 -4.35 -0.78 -8.20
C LEU A 56 -3.45 0.08 -7.31
N GLY A 57 -2.31 -0.45 -6.83
CA GLY A 57 -1.38 0.30 -5.99
C GLY A 57 -0.87 1.56 -6.68
N PRO A 58 -0.19 1.47 -7.83
CA PRO A 58 0.27 2.65 -8.57
C PRO A 58 -0.82 3.69 -8.84
N LEU A 59 -2.07 3.26 -9.10
CA LEU A 59 -3.22 4.15 -9.27
C LEU A 59 -3.66 4.84 -7.97
N VAL A 60 -3.68 4.11 -6.85
CA VAL A 60 -3.92 4.68 -5.51
C VAL A 60 -2.87 5.74 -5.21
N GLY A 61 -1.59 5.42 -5.37
CA GLY A 61 -0.50 6.35 -5.11
C GLY A 61 -0.56 7.59 -6.00
N THR A 62 -0.81 7.43 -7.29
CA THR A 62 -0.97 8.57 -8.21
C THR A 62 -2.15 9.46 -7.84
N THR A 63 -3.24 8.87 -7.33
CA THR A 63 -4.39 9.62 -6.84
C THR A 63 -4.05 10.35 -5.53
N LEU A 64 -3.30 9.72 -4.63
CA LEU A 64 -2.84 10.32 -3.37
C LEU A 64 -1.97 11.57 -3.59
N LEU A 65 -1.17 11.61 -4.65
CA LEU A 65 -0.37 12.80 -5.02
C LEU A 65 -1.21 14.05 -5.22
N LYS A 66 -2.44 13.90 -5.73
CA LYS A 66 -3.34 15.01 -6.04
C LYS A 66 -3.75 15.78 -4.79
N TYR A 67 -3.76 15.14 -3.62
CA TYR A 67 -4.15 15.78 -2.35
C TYR A 67 -3.08 16.71 -1.78
N ARG A 68 -1.84 16.66 -2.28
CA ARG A 68 -0.75 17.56 -1.81
C ARG A 68 -0.61 17.59 -0.27
N SER A 69 -0.69 16.42 0.38
CA SER A 69 -0.67 16.28 1.85
C SER A 69 0.74 16.05 2.42
N PRO A 70 1.19 16.80 3.43
CA PRO A 70 2.50 16.61 4.06
C PRO A 70 2.49 15.50 5.15
N HIS A 71 1.31 14.92 5.40
CA HIS A 71 1.03 14.05 6.55
C HIS A 71 1.52 12.61 6.39
N PHE A 72 1.93 12.22 5.19
CA PHE A 72 2.46 10.90 4.90
C PHE A 72 3.59 10.97 3.87
N ASP A 73 4.47 9.98 3.92
CA ASP A 73 5.43 9.69 2.85
C ASP A 73 4.81 8.66 1.91
N LEU A 74 5.03 8.81 0.61
CA LEU A 74 4.39 7.97 -0.41
C LEU A 74 5.41 7.26 -1.28
N PHE A 75 5.25 5.94 -1.38
CA PHE A 75 5.99 5.04 -2.26
C PHE A 75 5.01 4.29 -3.15
N GLY A 76 5.35 4.12 -4.43
CA GLY A 76 4.49 3.47 -5.40
C GLY A 76 3.49 4.44 -6.04
N THR A 77 3.75 4.80 -7.28
CA THR A 77 2.89 5.63 -8.15
C THR A 77 2.99 5.08 -9.58
N LEU A 78 2.21 5.60 -10.52
CA LEU A 78 2.36 5.23 -11.93
C LEU A 78 3.72 5.66 -12.48
N GLU A 79 4.22 6.84 -12.09
CA GLU A 79 5.55 7.33 -12.51
C GLU A 79 6.69 6.53 -11.87
N ARG A 80 6.50 6.09 -10.62
CA ARG A 80 7.50 5.38 -9.82
C ARG A 80 6.86 4.17 -9.14
N PRO A 81 6.62 3.07 -9.87
CA PRO A 81 5.95 1.91 -9.32
C PRO A 81 6.84 1.19 -8.30
N VAL A 82 6.18 0.58 -7.31
CA VAL A 82 6.82 -0.34 -6.36
C VAL A 82 6.25 -1.72 -6.65
N HIS A 83 7.10 -2.64 -7.07
CA HIS A 83 6.72 -3.97 -7.52
C HIS A 83 7.74 -5.00 -7.03
N ALA A 84 7.49 -6.28 -7.29
CA ALA A 84 8.31 -7.41 -6.87
C ALA A 84 9.84 -7.22 -7.00
N ILE A 85 10.30 -6.53 -8.06
CA ILE A 85 11.73 -6.37 -8.37
C ILE A 85 12.43 -5.36 -7.43
N ASN A 86 11.75 -4.28 -7.04
CA ASN A 86 12.34 -3.16 -6.27
C ASN A 86 11.77 -3.06 -4.84
N LEU A 87 10.91 -3.98 -4.44
CA LEU A 87 10.23 -3.94 -3.14
C LEU A 87 11.22 -4.02 -1.96
N TYR A 88 12.22 -4.91 -2.04
CA TYR A 88 13.25 -5.02 -1.02
C TYR A 88 14.01 -3.71 -0.81
N GLU A 89 14.50 -3.11 -1.91
CA GLU A 89 15.21 -1.82 -1.86
C GLU A 89 14.31 -0.71 -1.30
N THR A 90 13.03 -0.70 -1.68
CA THR A 90 12.04 0.25 -1.17
C THR A 90 11.90 0.17 0.35
N LEU A 91 11.75 -1.05 0.88
CA LEU A 91 11.63 -1.26 2.32
C LEU A 91 12.91 -0.87 3.07
N SER A 92 14.09 -1.18 2.51
CA SER A 92 15.37 -0.73 3.08
C SER A 92 15.46 0.80 3.15
N VAL A 93 15.11 1.49 2.06
CA VAL A 93 15.08 2.96 2.03
C VAL A 93 14.12 3.53 3.07
N ILE A 94 12.94 2.93 3.27
CA ILE A 94 11.99 3.38 4.29
C ILE A 94 12.61 3.28 5.69
N GLN A 95 13.20 2.15 6.02
CA GLN A 95 13.81 1.92 7.34
C GLN A 95 15.02 2.84 7.61
N GLU A 96 15.78 3.17 6.57
CA GLU A 96 16.95 4.05 6.68
C GLU A 96 16.58 5.54 6.74
N THR A 97 15.52 5.96 6.05
CA THR A 97 15.21 7.39 5.83
C THR A 97 14.06 7.94 6.67
N VAL A 98 13.18 7.06 7.17
CA VAL A 98 11.99 7.46 7.93
C VAL A 98 12.15 7.03 9.38
N ARG A 99 12.11 7.99 10.30
CA ARG A 99 12.18 7.70 11.73
C ARG A 99 10.84 7.15 12.21
N ASN A 100 10.86 5.98 12.86
CA ASN A 100 9.69 5.33 13.46
C ASN A 100 8.47 5.25 12.50
N PRO A 101 8.62 4.60 11.33
CA PRO A 101 7.57 4.56 10.33
C PRO A 101 6.43 3.64 10.77
N TYR A 102 5.19 4.08 10.57
CA TYR A 102 4.00 3.21 10.52
C TYR A 102 3.65 3.00 9.05
N VAL A 103 3.91 1.80 8.56
CA VAL A 103 3.81 1.46 7.14
C VAL A 103 2.42 0.90 6.86
N ILE A 104 1.70 1.48 5.91
CA ILE A 104 0.45 0.95 5.39
C ILE A 104 0.73 0.39 3.99
N GLY A 105 0.55 -0.91 3.82
CA GLY A 105 0.68 -1.60 2.54
C GLY A 105 -0.61 -1.52 1.74
N ILE A 106 -0.55 -1.13 0.47
CA ILE A 106 -1.69 -1.12 -0.45
C ILE A 106 -1.36 -2.08 -1.58
N ASP A 107 -2.23 -3.05 -1.84
CA ASP A 107 -2.00 -4.07 -2.87
C ASP A 107 -3.32 -4.52 -3.53
N ALA A 108 -3.21 -5.11 -4.71
CA ALA A 108 -4.30 -5.85 -5.33
C ALA A 108 -4.20 -7.34 -4.97
N CYS A 109 -5.35 -7.98 -4.73
CA CYS A 109 -5.41 -9.43 -4.53
C CYS A 109 -6.46 -10.07 -5.42
N LEU A 110 -6.30 -11.38 -5.62
CA LEU A 110 -7.29 -12.23 -6.27
C LEU A 110 -8.08 -12.97 -5.20
N GLY A 111 -9.39 -13.10 -5.38
CA GLY A 111 -10.28 -13.67 -4.36
C GLY A 111 -11.43 -14.48 -4.94
N LEU A 112 -12.43 -14.78 -4.11
CA LEU A 112 -13.65 -15.43 -4.57
C LEU A 112 -14.43 -14.50 -5.51
N ALA A 113 -15.21 -15.07 -6.43
CA ALA A 113 -16.07 -14.29 -7.33
C ALA A 113 -17.02 -13.35 -6.58
N SER A 114 -17.54 -13.78 -5.43
CA SER A 114 -18.38 -12.96 -4.53
C SER A 114 -17.65 -11.81 -3.84
N SER A 115 -16.31 -11.83 -3.82
CA SER A 115 -15.49 -10.79 -3.21
C SER A 115 -14.94 -9.79 -4.22
N VAL A 116 -15.10 -10.02 -5.54
CA VAL A 116 -14.57 -9.10 -6.55
C VAL A 116 -15.20 -7.72 -6.42
N GLY A 117 -14.37 -6.69 -6.35
CA GLY A 117 -14.77 -5.31 -6.07
C GLY A 117 -14.81 -4.97 -4.57
N SER A 118 -14.53 -5.90 -3.67
CA SER A 118 -14.39 -5.57 -2.26
C SER A 118 -13.03 -4.96 -1.96
N ILE A 119 -13.04 -3.95 -1.08
CA ILE A 119 -11.86 -3.38 -0.46
C ILE A 119 -11.82 -3.90 0.98
N GLU A 120 -10.66 -4.39 1.38
CA GLU A 120 -10.41 -4.94 2.69
C GLU A 120 -9.34 -4.12 3.42
N VAL A 121 -9.58 -3.85 4.69
CA VAL A 121 -8.66 -3.17 5.60
C VAL A 121 -8.39 -4.12 6.75
N GLY A 122 -7.11 -4.38 7.04
CA GLY A 122 -6.74 -5.31 8.08
C GLY A 122 -5.42 -4.97 8.77
N GLU A 123 -5.23 -5.59 9.93
CA GLU A 123 -3.99 -5.51 10.69
C GLU A 123 -2.91 -6.39 10.06
N GLY A 124 -1.66 -5.97 10.25
CA GLY A 124 -0.50 -6.72 9.82
C GLY A 124 -0.14 -6.50 8.35
N PRO A 125 0.97 -7.11 7.92
CA PRO A 125 1.53 -6.87 6.60
C PRO A 125 0.70 -7.51 5.50
N VAL A 126 0.66 -6.84 4.34
CA VAL A 126 0.33 -7.51 3.10
C VAL A 126 1.49 -8.41 2.67
N ARG A 127 1.18 -9.52 2.01
CA ARG A 127 2.15 -10.41 1.36
C ARG A 127 1.97 -10.29 -0.15
N PRO A 128 2.68 -9.35 -0.81
CA PRO A 128 2.57 -9.20 -2.24
C PRO A 128 3.00 -10.47 -2.95
N GLY A 129 2.43 -10.74 -4.11
CA GLY A 129 2.91 -11.83 -4.98
C GLY A 129 1.87 -12.81 -5.48
N ALA A 130 0.58 -12.50 -5.38
CA ALA A 130 -0.48 -13.30 -5.99
C ALA A 130 -0.34 -13.48 -7.52
N GLY A 131 0.57 -12.75 -8.17
CA GLY A 131 0.91 -12.91 -9.57
C GLY A 131 2.40 -13.07 -9.83
N VAL A 132 3.22 -13.51 -8.88
CA VAL A 132 4.64 -13.81 -9.12
C VAL A 132 5.08 -15.06 -8.35
N ASN A 133 5.77 -16.00 -9.01
CA ASN A 133 6.37 -17.19 -8.37
C ASN A 133 7.63 -16.84 -7.55
N LYS A 134 7.56 -15.80 -6.70
CA LYS A 134 8.67 -15.36 -5.83
C LYS A 134 8.13 -15.07 -4.44
N GLU A 135 8.89 -15.45 -3.42
CA GLU A 135 8.65 -15.00 -2.06
C GLU A 135 9.05 -13.53 -1.94
N LEU A 136 8.08 -12.66 -1.68
CA LEU A 136 8.29 -11.23 -1.46
C LEU A 136 8.24 -10.92 0.03
N PRO A 137 8.97 -9.88 0.48
CA PRO A 137 8.96 -9.50 1.88
C PRO A 137 7.56 -8.97 2.26
N PRO A 138 7.09 -9.23 3.49
CA PRO A 138 5.87 -8.66 4.00
C PRO A 138 5.97 -7.12 4.04
N VAL A 139 4.87 -6.43 3.73
CA VAL A 139 4.82 -4.96 3.64
C VAL A 139 3.74 -4.42 4.57
N GLY A 140 4.12 -3.55 5.50
CA GLY A 140 3.18 -2.81 6.34
C GLY A 140 3.01 -3.36 7.74
N ASP A 141 2.62 -2.48 8.65
CA ASP A 141 2.02 -2.78 9.95
C ASP A 141 0.50 -2.98 9.82
N MET A 142 -0.07 -2.45 8.75
CA MET A 142 -1.48 -2.50 8.37
C MET A 142 -1.55 -2.62 6.85
N HIS A 143 -2.63 -3.20 6.32
CA HIS A 143 -2.85 -3.27 4.89
C HIS A 143 -4.24 -2.79 4.44
N VAL A 144 -4.28 -2.36 3.19
CA VAL A 144 -5.51 -2.13 2.42
C VAL A 144 -5.40 -2.90 1.12
N THR A 145 -6.26 -3.89 0.91
CA THR A 145 -6.26 -4.69 -0.32
C THR A 145 -7.54 -4.53 -1.11
N GLY A 146 -7.42 -4.53 -2.44
CA GLY A 146 -8.58 -4.57 -3.34
C GLY A 146 -8.66 -5.90 -4.05
N VAL A 147 -9.81 -6.58 -3.96
CA VAL A 147 -10.05 -7.82 -4.70
C VAL A 147 -10.42 -7.47 -6.13
N VAL A 148 -9.42 -7.46 -7.02
CA VAL A 148 -9.56 -6.95 -8.38
C VAL A 148 -10.22 -7.97 -9.32
N ASN A 149 -10.06 -9.26 -9.05
CA ASN A 149 -10.59 -10.33 -9.89
C ASN A 149 -10.63 -11.68 -9.15
N VAL A 150 -11.13 -12.71 -9.83
CA VAL A 150 -11.26 -14.07 -9.31
C VAL A 150 -9.90 -14.78 -9.25
N GLY A 151 -9.60 -15.43 -8.13
CA GLY A 151 -8.42 -16.28 -7.95
C GLY A 151 -8.64 -17.71 -8.43
N GLY A 152 -7.56 -18.47 -8.52
CA GLY A 152 -7.58 -19.86 -8.97
C GLY A 152 -6.51 -20.14 -10.03
N PHE A 153 -6.89 -20.76 -11.13
CA PHE A 153 -5.98 -21.05 -12.25
C PHE A 153 -5.78 -19.81 -13.12
N LEU A 154 -4.62 -19.71 -13.78
CA LEU A 154 -4.27 -18.64 -14.74
C LEU A 154 -4.27 -17.20 -14.16
N GLN A 155 -3.81 -17.03 -12.93
CA GLN A 155 -3.80 -15.75 -12.20
C GLN A 155 -3.19 -14.59 -13.01
N HIS A 156 -2.10 -14.82 -13.73
CA HIS A 156 -1.48 -13.81 -14.60
C HIS A 156 -2.41 -13.34 -15.73
N ALA A 157 -3.10 -14.24 -16.41
CA ALA A 157 -4.01 -13.91 -17.51
C ALA A 157 -5.26 -13.19 -16.99
N VAL A 158 -5.74 -13.57 -15.80
CA VAL A 158 -6.88 -12.94 -15.15
C VAL A 158 -6.56 -11.50 -14.74
N LEU A 159 -5.38 -11.25 -14.18
CA LEU A 159 -4.94 -9.89 -13.85
C LEU A 159 -4.83 -9.01 -15.12
N GLN A 160 -4.34 -9.57 -16.23
CA GLN A 160 -4.24 -8.85 -17.51
C GLN A 160 -5.60 -8.47 -18.11
N ASN A 161 -6.66 -9.23 -17.82
CA ASN A 161 -8.01 -9.01 -18.35
C ASN A 161 -8.98 -8.40 -17.31
N THR A 162 -8.45 -7.78 -16.26
CA THR A 162 -9.28 -7.13 -15.24
C THR A 162 -9.91 -5.84 -15.78
N ARG A 163 -11.18 -5.57 -15.44
CA ARG A 163 -11.88 -4.36 -15.91
C ARG A 163 -11.28 -3.11 -15.26
N LEU A 164 -10.66 -2.25 -16.07
CA LEU A 164 -10.03 -1.01 -15.59
C LEU A 164 -10.95 -0.10 -14.78
N HIS A 165 -12.24 -0.01 -15.14
CA HIS A 165 -13.22 0.79 -14.38
C HIS A 165 -13.32 0.37 -12.91
N LEU A 166 -13.30 -0.93 -12.64
CA LEU A 166 -13.34 -1.48 -11.28
C LEU A 166 -12.08 -1.07 -10.50
N VAL A 167 -10.90 -1.22 -11.12
CA VAL A 167 -9.62 -0.86 -10.50
C VAL A 167 -9.54 0.64 -10.22
N MET A 168 -9.97 1.47 -11.17
CA MET A 168 -10.01 2.93 -11.02
C MET A 168 -10.98 3.37 -9.90
N GLY A 169 -12.16 2.75 -9.82
CA GLY A 169 -13.14 3.04 -8.76
C GLY A 169 -12.63 2.69 -7.37
N MET A 170 -12.00 1.52 -7.23
CA MET A 170 -11.35 1.12 -5.99
C MET A 170 -10.18 2.04 -5.63
N ALA A 171 -9.33 2.40 -6.60
CA ALA A 171 -8.18 3.26 -6.37
C ALA A 171 -8.59 4.63 -5.81
N ASP A 172 -9.62 5.25 -6.40
CA ASP A 172 -10.14 6.54 -5.96
C ASP A 172 -10.76 6.47 -4.54
N LEU A 173 -11.50 5.40 -4.25
CA LEU A 173 -12.08 5.18 -2.93
C LEU A 173 -11.02 4.93 -1.84
N ILE A 174 -10.02 4.10 -2.12
CA ILE A 174 -8.90 3.84 -1.20
C ILE A 174 -8.12 5.13 -0.94
N ALA A 175 -7.74 5.87 -1.99
CA ALA A 175 -6.97 7.11 -1.85
C ALA A 175 -7.72 8.16 -1.02
N ARG A 176 -9.02 8.37 -1.28
CA ARG A 176 -9.88 9.26 -0.49
C ARG A 176 -9.93 8.86 0.98
N SER A 177 -10.09 7.57 1.26
CA SER A 177 -10.24 7.07 2.62
C SER A 177 -8.94 7.20 3.41
N LEU A 178 -7.80 6.81 2.82
CA LEU A 178 -6.47 6.98 3.41
C LEU A 178 -6.16 8.45 3.71
N TYR A 179 -6.39 9.34 2.73
CA TYR A 179 -6.15 10.77 2.93
C TYR A 179 -6.97 11.33 4.10
N ARG A 180 -8.26 10.99 4.18
CA ARG A 180 -9.15 11.45 5.25
C ARG A 180 -8.71 10.92 6.62
N SER A 181 -8.47 9.62 6.75
CA SER A 181 -8.08 9.00 8.02
C SER A 181 -6.75 9.54 8.54
N VAL A 182 -5.74 9.66 7.67
CA VAL A 182 -4.42 10.19 8.07
C VAL A 182 -4.51 11.67 8.45
N THR A 183 -5.29 12.47 7.70
CA THR A 183 -5.47 13.90 8.02
C THR A 183 -6.21 14.10 9.33
N MET A 184 -7.25 13.29 9.60
CA MET A 184 -7.99 13.33 10.87
C MET A 184 -7.08 12.96 12.05
N TRP A 185 -6.30 11.89 11.92
CA TRP A 185 -5.36 11.46 12.93
C TRP A 185 -4.28 12.51 13.21
N GLN A 186 -3.67 13.09 12.17
CA GLN A 186 -2.66 14.14 12.38
C GLN A 186 -3.21 15.38 13.10
N ARG A 187 -4.48 15.74 12.85
CA ARG A 187 -5.14 16.84 13.54
C ARG A 187 -5.40 16.54 15.01
N SER A 188 -5.74 15.30 15.37
CA SER A 188 -5.88 14.93 16.79
C SER A 188 -4.53 14.98 17.51
N GLN A 189 -3.45 14.52 16.87
CA GLN A 189 -2.10 14.59 17.44
C GLN A 189 -1.61 16.04 17.62
N ALA A 190 -1.96 16.95 16.70
CA ALA A 190 -1.57 18.36 16.77
C ALA A 190 -2.34 19.17 17.84
N ALA A 191 -3.53 18.72 18.22
CA ALA A 191 -4.29 19.32 19.33
C ALA A 191 -3.70 18.97 20.71
N GLU A 192 -2.86 17.93 20.78
CA GLU A 192 -2.30 17.38 22.02
C GLU A 192 -0.80 17.69 22.23
N GLY A 193 -0.14 18.43 21.32
CA GLY A 193 1.29 18.76 21.40
C GLY A 193 1.66 20.14 20.84
N PRO A 194 2.87 20.68 21.15
CA PRO A 194 3.29 21.98 20.63
C PRO A 194 3.46 21.91 19.11
N ALA A 195 2.86 22.87 18.41
CA ALA A 195 2.77 22.90 16.95
C ALA A 195 4.12 22.69 16.24
N ILE A 196 4.31 21.53 15.64
CA ILE A 196 5.34 21.31 14.61
C ILE A 196 4.61 21.20 13.27
N GLY A 197 4.40 22.32 12.60
CA GLY A 197 3.73 22.36 11.31
C GLY A 197 4.02 23.64 10.54
N GLY A 198 5.04 23.60 9.69
CA GLY A 198 5.21 24.57 8.59
C GLY A 198 4.09 24.43 7.55
N PRO A 199 3.92 25.43 6.66
CA PRO A 199 2.76 25.56 5.78
C PRO A 199 2.69 24.39 4.77
N GLY A 200 1.47 24.05 4.36
CA GLY A 200 1.13 22.90 3.51
C GLY A 200 2.13 22.62 2.38
N GLY A 201 2.73 21.43 2.45
CA GLY A 201 3.59 20.86 1.40
C GLY A 201 2.98 19.61 0.81
N ALA A 202 3.30 19.32 -0.46
CA ALA A 202 2.92 18.07 -1.11
C ALA A 202 3.49 16.83 -0.36
N PRO A 203 2.95 15.60 -0.57
CA PRO A 203 3.55 14.41 0.00
C PRO A 203 4.99 14.35 -0.44
N ARG A 204 5.87 13.96 0.47
CA ARG A 204 7.25 13.66 0.11
C ARG A 204 7.22 12.35 -0.67
N VAL A 205 7.23 12.46 -1.99
CA VAL A 205 7.42 11.30 -2.88
C VAL A 205 8.87 10.93 -2.84
N VAL A 206 9.19 9.85 -2.15
CA VAL A 206 10.58 9.43 -1.98
C VAL A 206 10.99 8.69 -3.25
N ALA A 207 12.01 9.21 -3.93
CA ALA A 207 12.64 8.50 -5.03
C ALA A 207 13.54 7.39 -4.46
N LEU A 208 13.49 6.21 -5.06
CA LEU A 208 14.52 5.20 -4.83
C LEU A 208 15.84 5.73 -5.39
N PRO A 209 16.98 5.48 -4.71
CA PRO A 209 18.28 5.70 -5.32
C PRO A 209 18.34 4.98 -6.67
N ALA A 210 18.95 5.58 -7.69
CA ALA A 210 19.23 4.86 -8.92
C ALA A 210 20.06 3.64 -8.54
N ALA A 211 19.52 2.44 -8.77
CA ALA A 211 20.15 1.17 -8.41
C ALA A 211 21.64 1.25 -8.77
N ARG A 212 22.53 1.18 -7.76
CA ARG A 212 23.94 0.96 -8.04
C ARG A 212 23.99 -0.36 -8.79
N ARG A 213 24.29 -0.33 -10.10
CA ARG A 213 24.64 -1.51 -10.89
C ARG A 213 25.86 -2.15 -10.22
N LYS A 214 25.64 -3.00 -9.21
CA LYS A 214 26.66 -3.89 -8.70
C LYS A 214 26.73 -5.04 -9.70
N SER A 215 27.84 -5.05 -10.42
CA SER A 215 28.38 -6.10 -11.27
C SER A 215 27.83 -7.50 -10.97
N LEU A 216 26.90 -7.95 -11.80
CA LEU A 216 26.57 -9.36 -12.01
C LEU A 216 27.12 -9.77 -13.40
N GLU A 217 28.43 -9.59 -13.58
CA GLU A 217 29.19 -10.18 -14.71
C GLU A 217 30.47 -10.91 -14.23
N ALA A 218 30.71 -11.00 -12.92
CA ALA A 218 31.79 -11.82 -12.36
C ALA A 218 31.27 -13.24 -12.06
N GLY A 219 31.08 -14.05 -13.10
CA GLY A 219 30.62 -15.44 -12.91
C GLY A 219 30.63 -16.36 -14.12
N ARG A 220 31.16 -15.92 -15.28
CA ARG A 220 31.50 -16.82 -16.39
C ARG A 220 32.98 -16.66 -16.69
N ILE A 221 33.72 -17.70 -16.34
CA ILE A 221 34.94 -18.27 -16.96
C ILE A 221 35.71 -18.95 -15.80
N GLN A 222 35.40 -20.22 -15.59
CA GLN A 222 36.43 -21.20 -15.27
C GLN A 222 36.30 -22.31 -16.32
N SER A 223 36.99 -22.06 -17.42
CA SER A 223 37.62 -23.11 -18.20
C SER A 223 38.62 -23.84 -17.31
N GLN A 224 38.50 -25.15 -17.15
CA GLN A 224 39.68 -26.00 -17.05
C GLN A 224 39.51 -27.26 -17.90
N PRO A 225 40.57 -27.66 -18.62
CA PRO A 225 40.63 -28.87 -19.42
C PRO A 225 41.04 -30.06 -18.54
N ILE A 226 40.58 -31.25 -18.93
CA ILE A 226 41.33 -32.50 -19.17
C ILE A 226 40.30 -33.52 -19.68
#